data_AF-A0AA88ACW1-F1
#
_entry.id   AF-A0AA88ACW1-F1
#
_cell.length_a   1.000
_cell.length_b   1.000
_cell.length_c   1.000
_cell.angle_alpha   90.00
_cell.angle_beta   90.00
_cell.angle_gamma   90.00
#
_symmetry.space_group_name_H-M   'P 1'
#
loop_
_entity.id
_entity.type
_entity.pdbx_description
1 polymer ?
#
loop_
_entity_poly.entity_id
_entity_poly.type
_entity_poly.pdbx_seq_one_letter_code
_entity_poly.pdbx_strand_id
1 'polypeptide(L)'
;MVVTKIDEAEYNRASELKAFDETKAGVKGLVDSGVTEIPRIFRHPEEISISSRDSGYSTIPVIDLGGLKIEDSVKRKEIVERVREASETWGFFQIVNHGIPESVLEEMKDGVRRFHEQDTEVKKRFYTRDPTKPLVYNSNFDLYSAPSANWRDTFALMFSVDPPNPQDFPIILRDILVEYSNQTRRIGILLFELLSEVLGLNPDHFNGIDCAKGLAILGNYYPACPQPESEQVD
;
A
#
# COMPACT_ATOMS: atom_id res chain seq x y z
N MET A 1 47.14 6.95 -25.57
CA MET A 1 46.15 5.96 -25.08
C MET A 1 44.95 6.77 -24.61
N VAL A 2 43.98 6.95 -25.50
CA VAL A 2 42.78 7.74 -25.24
C VAL A 2 41.87 6.85 -24.40
N VAL A 3 41.65 7.23 -23.14
CA VAL A 3 40.59 6.65 -22.33
C VAL A 3 39.29 7.19 -22.93
N THR A 4 38.66 6.40 -23.79
CA THR A 4 37.31 6.64 -24.24
C THR A 4 36.40 6.53 -23.02
N LYS A 5 35.98 7.71 -22.50
CA LYS A 5 34.72 7.84 -21.77
C LYS A 5 33.67 7.11 -22.59
N ILE A 6 33.08 6.06 -22.02
CA ILE A 6 31.90 5.43 -22.58
C ILE A 6 30.85 6.53 -22.70
N ASP A 7 30.33 6.71 -23.90
CA ASP A 7 29.36 7.73 -24.27
C ASP A 7 28.23 7.81 -23.23
N GLU A 8 28.11 8.96 -22.57
CA GLU A 8 26.84 9.47 -22.04
C GLU A 8 25.93 9.78 -23.23
N ALA A 9 25.51 8.76 -23.99
CA ALA A 9 24.40 8.91 -24.90
C ALA A 9 23.22 9.42 -24.07
N GLU A 10 22.82 10.67 -24.36
CA GLU A 10 21.85 11.50 -23.65
C GLU A 10 20.75 10.65 -22.97
N TYR A 11 20.93 10.36 -21.68
CA TYR A 11 19.96 9.54 -20.96
C TYR A 11 18.61 10.25 -20.94
N ASN A 12 17.67 9.73 -21.72
CA ASN A 12 16.34 10.28 -21.83
C ASN A 12 15.39 9.49 -20.92
N ARG A 13 15.28 9.95 -19.66
CA ARG A 13 14.36 9.36 -18.66
C ARG A 13 12.93 9.21 -19.19
N ALA A 14 12.42 10.19 -19.91
CA ALA A 14 11.06 10.16 -20.44
C ALA A 14 10.85 9.00 -21.43
N SER A 15 11.87 8.68 -22.24
CA SER A 15 11.84 7.56 -23.18
C SER A 15 11.90 6.22 -22.46
N GLU A 16 12.73 6.09 -21.40
CA GLU A 16 12.79 4.86 -20.59
C GLU A 16 11.48 4.62 -19.83
N LEU A 17 10.90 5.65 -19.21
CA LEU A 17 9.58 5.56 -18.56
C LEU A 17 8.50 5.11 -19.54
N LYS A 18 8.46 5.73 -20.73
CA LYS A 18 7.48 5.39 -21.76
C LYS A 18 7.65 3.95 -22.22
N ALA A 19 8.87 3.52 -22.50
CA ALA A 19 9.15 2.15 -22.92
C ALA A 19 8.72 1.13 -21.84
N PHE A 20 9.02 1.41 -20.57
CA PHE A 20 8.57 0.59 -19.44
C PHE A 20 7.04 0.54 -19.34
N ASP A 21 6.37 1.68 -19.37
CA ASP A 21 4.92 1.80 -19.23
C ASP A 21 4.16 1.12 -20.39
N GLU A 22 4.69 1.23 -21.61
CA GLU A 22 4.14 0.60 -22.82
C GLU A 22 4.20 -0.93 -22.77
N THR A 23 5.14 -1.51 -22.00
CA THR A 23 5.16 -2.97 -21.80
C THR A 23 3.90 -3.47 -21.09
N LYS A 24 3.31 -2.62 -20.22
CA LYS A 24 2.19 -2.97 -19.32
C LYS A 24 2.41 -4.23 -18.48
N ALA A 25 3.66 -4.68 -18.39
CA ALA A 25 4.04 -5.92 -17.71
C ALA A 25 4.45 -5.69 -16.26
N GLY A 26 4.75 -4.43 -15.94
CA GLY A 26 5.19 -3.99 -14.62
C GLY A 26 6.57 -4.52 -14.24
N VAL A 27 6.93 -4.31 -12.98
CA VAL A 27 8.20 -4.76 -12.39
C VAL A 27 8.29 -6.28 -12.40
N LYS A 28 7.17 -6.99 -12.14
CA LYS A 28 7.14 -8.45 -12.24
C LYS A 28 7.51 -8.93 -13.64
N GLY A 29 7.06 -8.24 -14.70
CA GLY A 29 7.46 -8.56 -16.07
C GLY A 29 8.96 -8.41 -16.34
N LEU A 30 9.62 -7.42 -15.72
CA LEU A 30 11.07 -7.27 -15.81
C LEU A 30 11.79 -8.44 -15.13
N VAL A 31 11.34 -8.82 -13.94
CA VAL A 31 11.90 -9.98 -13.22
C VAL A 31 11.71 -11.28 -13.99
N ASP A 32 10.51 -11.50 -14.53
CA ASP A 32 10.21 -12.70 -15.33
C ASP A 32 11.04 -12.77 -16.63
N SER A 33 11.53 -11.62 -17.14
CA SER A 33 12.47 -11.58 -18.27
C SER A 33 13.94 -11.88 -17.88
N GLY A 34 14.22 -12.08 -16.60
CA GLY A 34 15.56 -12.43 -16.11
C GLY A 34 16.50 -11.23 -15.99
N VAL A 35 15.97 -10.05 -15.65
CA VAL A 35 16.78 -8.83 -15.52
C VAL A 35 17.82 -8.97 -14.40
N THR A 36 19.07 -8.60 -14.69
CA THR A 36 20.19 -8.61 -13.73
C THR A 36 20.58 -7.22 -13.26
N GLU A 37 20.15 -6.16 -13.95
CA GLU A 37 20.37 -4.77 -13.58
C GLU A 37 19.06 -3.98 -13.65
N ILE A 38 18.78 -3.17 -12.64
CA ILE A 38 17.55 -2.36 -12.65
C ILE A 38 17.67 -1.19 -13.63
N PRO A 39 16.61 -0.89 -14.41
CA PRO A 39 16.53 0.32 -15.23
C PRO A 39 16.80 1.59 -14.43
N ARG A 40 17.34 2.63 -15.09
CA ARG A 40 17.76 3.86 -14.38
C ARG A 40 16.60 4.60 -13.74
N ILE A 41 15.39 4.47 -14.28
CA ILE A 41 14.15 4.98 -13.68
C ILE A 41 13.89 4.47 -12.25
N PHE A 42 14.43 3.31 -11.83
CA PHE A 42 14.27 2.76 -10.48
C PHE A 42 15.43 3.10 -9.53
N ARG A 43 16.48 3.77 -10.03
CA ARG A 43 17.62 4.15 -9.20
C ARG A 43 17.29 5.44 -8.46
N HIS A 44 17.36 5.40 -7.13
CA HIS A 44 17.16 6.59 -6.32
C HIS A 44 18.40 7.49 -6.38
N PRO A 45 18.25 8.82 -6.47
CA PRO A 45 19.39 9.73 -6.44
C PRO A 45 20.10 9.63 -5.08
N GLU A 46 21.44 9.60 -5.09
CA GLU A 46 22.32 9.46 -3.92
C GLU A 46 22.10 10.52 -2.82
N GLU A 47 21.34 11.60 -3.10
CA GLU A 47 21.18 12.75 -2.21
C GLU A 47 20.23 12.55 -1.03
N ILE A 48 19.49 11.45 -0.98
CA ILE A 48 18.70 11.13 0.21
C ILE A 48 19.52 10.15 1.04
N SER A 49 20.58 10.66 1.67
CA SER A 49 21.14 10.03 2.87
C SER A 49 20.15 10.37 4.00
N ILE A 50 19.16 9.51 4.24
CA ILE A 50 18.55 9.43 5.56
C ILE A 50 19.71 9.03 6.46
N SER A 51 20.28 10.01 7.16
CA SER A 51 21.21 9.68 8.24
C SER A 51 20.49 8.65 9.09
N SER A 52 20.98 7.41 9.10
CA SER A 52 20.58 6.39 10.04
C SER A 52 21.02 6.88 11.42
N ARG A 53 20.26 7.85 11.93
CA ARG A 53 20.31 8.21 13.33
C ARG A 53 19.77 6.98 13.99
N ASP A 54 20.70 6.21 14.53
CA ASP A 54 20.48 5.21 15.53
C ASP A 54 19.90 5.93 16.76
N SER A 55 18.66 6.41 16.64
CA SER A 55 17.85 6.89 17.74
C SER A 55 17.40 5.62 18.42
N GLY A 56 18.04 5.32 19.56
CA GLY A 56 17.87 4.06 20.30
C GLY A 56 16.47 3.48 20.19
N TYR A 57 16.42 2.21 19.79
CA TYR A 57 15.22 1.46 19.41
C TYR A 57 13.98 1.86 20.22
N SER A 58 13.20 2.78 19.67
CA SER A 58 11.87 3.06 20.16
C SER A 58 10.95 2.14 19.34
N THR A 59 10.23 1.24 19.99
CA THR A 59 9.34 0.30 19.32
C THR A 59 8.01 0.97 19.00
N ILE A 60 7.49 0.78 17.79
CA ILE A 60 6.16 1.27 17.40
C ILE A 60 5.12 0.81 18.43
N PRO A 61 4.26 1.71 18.96
CA PRO A 61 3.25 1.35 19.93
C PRO A 61 2.32 0.24 19.43
N VAL A 62 1.98 -0.70 20.30
CA VAL A 62 1.01 -1.77 20.04
C VAL A 62 -0.21 -1.54 20.93
N ILE A 63 -1.41 -1.54 20.37
CA ILE A 63 -2.68 -1.32 21.07
C ILE A 63 -3.54 -2.59 20.97
N ASP A 64 -3.89 -3.15 22.12
CA ASP A 64 -4.73 -4.33 22.21
C ASP A 64 -6.22 -3.94 22.22
N LEU A 65 -6.96 -4.33 21.18
CA LEU A 65 -8.40 -4.07 21.05
C LEU A 65 -9.26 -5.22 21.60
N GLY A 66 -8.64 -6.31 22.05
CA GLY A 66 -9.32 -7.52 22.48
C GLY A 66 -10.22 -7.26 23.68
N GLY A 67 -11.45 -7.78 23.67
CA GLY A 67 -12.39 -7.62 24.78
C GLY A 67 -12.96 -6.20 24.94
N LEU A 68 -12.74 -5.29 23.99
CA LEU A 68 -13.43 -4.02 23.94
C LEU A 68 -14.93 -4.27 23.68
N LYS A 69 -15.74 -4.11 24.73
CA LYS A 69 -17.20 -4.08 24.62
C LYS A 69 -17.64 -2.63 24.71
N ILE A 70 -18.71 -2.27 23.99
CA ILE A 70 -19.27 -0.90 23.97
C ILE A 70 -19.58 -0.39 25.40
N GLU A 71 -19.92 -1.30 26.31
CA GLU A 71 -20.32 -0.99 27.69
C GLU A 71 -19.13 -0.90 28.68
N ASP A 72 -17.93 -1.33 28.29
CA ASP A 72 -16.75 -1.30 29.17
C ASP A 72 -16.06 0.07 29.12
N SER A 73 -16.62 1.01 29.88
CA SER A 73 -16.15 2.40 29.91
C SER A 73 -14.72 2.58 30.44
N VAL A 74 -14.20 1.65 31.26
CA VAL A 74 -12.85 1.77 31.82
C VAL A 74 -11.83 1.36 30.76
N LYS A 75 -12.03 0.19 30.14
CA LYS A 75 -11.13 -0.30 29.11
C LYS A 75 -11.12 0.60 27.88
N ARG A 76 -12.29 1.13 27.48
CA ARG A 76 -12.36 2.07 26.36
C ARG A 76 -11.53 3.33 26.62
N LYS A 77 -11.61 3.91 27.83
CA LYS A 77 -10.79 5.07 28.21
C LYS A 77 -9.29 4.76 28.16
N GLU A 78 -8.86 3.60 28.63
CA GLU A 78 -7.45 3.18 28.53
C GLU A 78 -6.98 3.12 27.06
N ILE A 79 -7.79 2.52 26.18
CA ILE A 79 -7.47 2.45 24.75
C ILE A 79 -7.43 3.85 24.13
N VAL A 80 -8.38 4.73 24.44
CA VAL A 80 -8.40 6.12 23.94
C VAL A 80 -7.10 6.85 24.33
N GLU A 81 -6.64 6.72 25.57
CA GLU A 81 -5.38 7.35 26.01
C GLU A 81 -4.15 6.75 25.31
N ARG A 82 -4.12 5.44 25.06
CA ARG A 82 -3.04 4.81 24.26
C ARG A 82 -3.05 5.26 22.81
N VAL A 83 -4.23 5.42 22.21
CA VAL A 83 -4.38 5.97 20.85
C VAL A 83 -3.91 7.41 20.81
N ARG A 84 -4.25 8.24 21.82
CA ARG A 84 -3.76 9.62 21.96
C ARG A 84 -2.23 9.65 21.97
N GLU A 85 -1.61 8.94 22.91
CA GLU A 85 -0.15 8.94 23.09
C GLU A 85 0.58 8.50 21.80
N ALA A 86 0.10 7.41 21.18
CA ALA A 86 0.69 6.91 19.95
C ALA A 86 0.50 7.88 18.77
N SER A 87 -0.68 8.52 18.67
CA SER A 87 -0.96 9.46 17.57
C SER A 87 -0.15 10.75 17.69
N GLU A 88 0.00 11.28 18.90
CA GLU A 88 0.75 12.52 19.17
C GLU A 88 2.27 12.33 19.09
N THR A 89 2.77 11.17 19.53
CA THR A 89 4.22 10.91 19.62
C THR A 89 4.77 10.29 18.34
N TRP A 90 4.02 9.38 17.72
CA TRP A 90 4.50 8.56 16.60
C TRP A 90 3.80 8.86 15.28
N GLY A 91 2.52 9.26 15.33
CA GLY A 91 1.66 9.28 14.15
C GLY A 91 1.39 7.89 13.56
N PHE A 92 1.80 6.81 14.26
CA PHE A 92 1.67 5.42 13.80
C PHE A 92 1.61 4.45 14.99
N PHE A 93 0.82 3.39 14.85
CA PHE A 93 0.70 2.30 15.84
C PHE A 93 0.23 1.01 15.18
N GLN A 94 0.45 -0.11 15.87
CA GLN A 94 -0.11 -1.40 15.52
C GLN A 94 -1.33 -1.69 16.40
N ILE A 95 -2.30 -2.42 15.86
CA ILE A 95 -3.42 -2.97 16.63
C ILE A 95 -3.35 -4.49 16.65
N VAL A 96 -3.64 -5.10 17.80
CA VAL A 96 -3.75 -6.56 17.96
C VAL A 96 -5.11 -6.91 18.54
N ASN A 97 -5.51 -8.18 18.40
CA ASN A 97 -6.84 -8.66 18.80
C ASN A 97 -7.98 -7.80 18.23
N HIS A 98 -7.80 -7.28 17.01
CA HIS A 98 -8.75 -6.43 16.28
C HIS A 98 -10.02 -7.19 15.86
N GLY A 99 -10.00 -8.53 15.89
CA GLY A 99 -11.18 -9.36 15.64
C GLY A 99 -11.44 -9.72 14.17
N ILE A 100 -10.50 -9.41 13.28
CA ILE A 100 -10.51 -9.95 11.91
C ILE A 100 -9.97 -11.38 11.98
N PRO A 101 -10.67 -12.39 11.41
CA PRO A 101 -10.16 -13.75 11.39
C PRO A 101 -8.81 -13.84 10.64
N GLU A 102 -7.86 -14.58 11.21
CA GLU A 102 -6.54 -14.78 10.60
C GLU A 102 -6.63 -15.36 9.18
N SER A 103 -7.59 -16.27 8.95
CA SER A 103 -7.86 -16.83 7.62
C SER A 103 -8.21 -15.79 6.56
N VAL A 104 -8.90 -14.70 6.95
CA VAL A 104 -9.23 -13.60 6.02
C VAL A 104 -7.96 -12.80 5.68
N LEU A 105 -7.07 -12.60 6.65
CA LEU A 105 -5.80 -11.90 6.41
C LEU A 105 -4.88 -12.72 5.49
N GLU A 106 -4.73 -14.02 5.75
CA GLU A 106 -3.90 -14.92 4.95
C GLU A 106 -4.46 -15.10 3.53
N GLU A 107 -5.78 -15.33 3.39
CA GLU A 107 -6.40 -15.48 2.06
C GLU A 107 -6.31 -14.17 1.25
N MET A 108 -6.35 -13.00 1.89
CA MET A 108 -6.14 -11.72 1.20
C MET A 108 -4.68 -11.60 0.71
N LYS A 109 -3.70 -11.96 1.53
CA LYS A 109 -2.27 -11.98 1.13
C LYS A 109 -2.04 -12.93 -0.05
N ASP A 110 -2.60 -14.13 0.02
CA ASP A 110 -2.51 -15.12 -1.05
C ASP A 110 -3.30 -14.68 -2.29
N GLY A 111 -4.42 -13.99 -2.12
CA GLY A 111 -5.17 -13.32 -3.20
C GLY A 111 -4.29 -12.33 -3.95
N VAL A 112 -3.60 -11.42 -3.25
CA VAL A 112 -2.67 -10.46 -3.87
C VAL A 112 -1.60 -11.19 -4.66
N ARG A 113 -0.97 -12.20 -4.06
CA ARG A 113 0.07 -13.00 -4.73
C ARG A 113 -0.47 -13.68 -5.98
N ARG A 114 -1.61 -14.38 -5.89
CA ARG A 114 -2.26 -15.05 -7.02
C ARG A 114 -2.58 -14.06 -8.14
N PHE A 115 -3.05 -12.85 -7.83
CA PHE A 115 -3.30 -11.84 -8.86
C PHE A 115 -2.02 -11.49 -9.62
N HIS A 116 -0.93 -11.19 -8.92
CA HIS A 116 0.33 -10.73 -9.50
C HIS A 116 1.17 -11.85 -10.16
N GLU A 117 0.96 -13.11 -9.76
CA GLU A 117 1.61 -14.27 -10.38
C GLU A 117 0.86 -14.85 -11.59
N GLN A 118 -0.27 -14.26 -11.99
CA GLN A 118 -0.90 -14.59 -13.27
C GLN A 118 -0.01 -14.20 -14.46
N ASP A 119 -0.23 -14.88 -15.59
CA ASP A 119 0.36 -14.52 -16.87
C ASP A 119 0.21 -13.02 -17.17
N THR A 120 1.27 -12.42 -17.69
CA THR A 120 1.31 -10.99 -18.02
C THR A 120 0.13 -10.55 -18.89
N GLU A 121 -0.28 -11.36 -19.87
CA GLU A 121 -1.40 -11.05 -20.76
C GLU A 121 -2.77 -11.02 -20.05
N VAL A 122 -2.92 -11.73 -18.93
CA VAL A 122 -4.13 -11.66 -18.10
C VAL A 122 -4.13 -10.36 -17.31
N LYS A 123 -3.02 -10.02 -16.66
CA LYS A 123 -2.88 -8.80 -15.85
C LYS A 123 -2.97 -7.53 -16.68
N LYS A 124 -2.42 -7.53 -17.91
CA LYS A 124 -2.47 -6.42 -18.87
C LYS A 124 -3.88 -5.89 -19.15
N ARG A 125 -4.91 -6.74 -19.03
CA ARG A 125 -6.32 -6.35 -19.21
C ARG A 125 -6.78 -5.32 -18.18
N PHE A 126 -6.14 -5.30 -17.04
CA PHE A 126 -6.40 -4.38 -15.94
C PHE A 126 -5.42 -3.19 -15.94
N TYR A 127 -4.42 -3.19 -16.84
CA TYR A 127 -3.40 -2.18 -16.85
C TYR A 127 -3.95 -0.83 -17.30
N THR A 128 -3.90 0.16 -16.41
CA THR A 128 -4.41 1.49 -16.70
C THR A 128 -3.79 2.54 -15.77
N ARG A 129 -3.76 3.78 -16.25
CA ARG A 129 -3.45 4.98 -15.44
C ARG A 129 -4.67 5.87 -15.23
N ASP A 130 -5.84 5.44 -15.69
CA ASP A 130 -7.12 6.12 -15.47
C ASP A 130 -7.68 5.76 -14.08
N PRO A 131 -7.70 6.69 -13.11
CA PRO A 131 -8.14 6.43 -11.74
C PRO A 131 -9.66 6.25 -11.63
N THR A 132 -10.42 6.49 -12.70
CA THR A 132 -11.88 6.30 -12.70
C THR A 132 -12.28 4.84 -12.92
N LYS A 133 -11.33 3.96 -13.27
CA LYS A 133 -11.58 2.54 -13.45
C LYS A 133 -11.84 1.87 -12.09
N PRO A 134 -12.79 0.92 -12.01
CA PRO A 134 -13.08 0.20 -10.75
C PRO A 134 -11.86 -0.54 -10.19
N LEU A 135 -11.03 -1.09 -11.09
CA LEU A 135 -9.74 -1.65 -10.77
C LEU A 135 -8.67 -1.00 -11.65
N VAL A 136 -7.60 -0.56 -11.00
CA VAL A 136 -6.40 -0.02 -11.62
C VAL A 136 -5.24 -0.96 -11.32
N TYR A 137 -4.58 -1.50 -12.34
CA TYR A 137 -3.28 -2.17 -12.19
C TYR A 137 -2.21 -1.34 -12.89
N ASN A 138 -1.12 -1.00 -12.19
CA ASN A 138 0.05 -0.37 -12.77
C ASN A 138 1.27 -0.49 -11.85
N SER A 139 2.42 -0.06 -12.36
CA SER A 139 3.60 0.21 -11.54
C SER A 139 3.73 1.72 -11.38
N ASN A 140 3.78 2.16 -10.12
CA ASN A 140 3.91 3.56 -9.69
C ASN A 140 2.79 4.46 -10.26
N PHE A 141 1.83 4.87 -9.42
CA PHE A 141 0.73 5.75 -9.86
C PHE A 141 1.24 7.11 -10.35
N ASP A 142 2.37 7.56 -9.80
CA ASP A 142 3.09 8.81 -10.04
C ASP A 142 4.31 8.65 -10.96
N LEU A 143 4.39 7.56 -11.74
CA LEU A 143 5.55 7.21 -12.59
C LEU A 143 6.17 8.39 -13.36
N TYR A 144 5.34 9.27 -13.92
CA TYR A 144 5.78 10.39 -14.75
C TYR A 144 6.14 11.67 -13.97
N SER A 145 5.75 11.77 -12.70
CA SER A 145 5.98 12.95 -11.85
C SER A 145 7.02 12.70 -10.76
N ALA A 146 7.17 11.47 -10.29
CA ALA A 146 8.15 11.10 -9.28
C ALA A 146 9.59 11.21 -9.82
N PRO A 147 10.59 11.55 -8.98
CA PRO A 147 11.99 11.62 -9.38
C PRO A 147 12.56 10.24 -9.75
N SER A 148 12.12 9.20 -9.06
CA SER A 148 12.42 7.78 -9.30
C SER A 148 11.15 6.94 -9.12
N ALA A 149 11.10 5.79 -9.79
CA ALA A 149 10.06 4.80 -9.64
C ALA A 149 10.44 3.78 -8.55
N ASN A 150 9.48 3.23 -7.82
CA ASN A 150 9.71 2.14 -6.87
C ASN A 150 9.69 0.77 -7.57
N TRP A 151 10.43 -0.21 -7.03
CA TRP A 151 10.45 -1.59 -7.52
C TRP A 151 9.21 -2.37 -7.06
N ARG A 152 8.04 -1.92 -7.53
CA ARG A 152 6.73 -2.43 -7.09
C ARG A 152 5.67 -2.38 -8.19
N ASP A 153 4.81 -3.39 -8.17
CA ASP A 153 3.53 -3.40 -8.86
C ASP A 153 2.36 -3.24 -7.88
N THR A 154 1.30 -2.54 -8.29
CA THR A 154 0.14 -2.29 -7.44
C THR A 154 -1.13 -2.53 -8.25
N PHE A 155 -2.08 -3.29 -7.70
CA PHE A 155 -3.48 -3.07 -8.05
C PHE A 155 -4.15 -2.21 -6.99
N ALA A 156 -5.05 -1.32 -7.42
CA ALA A 156 -5.84 -0.46 -6.56
C ALA A 156 -7.32 -0.61 -6.88
N LEU A 157 -8.11 -0.69 -5.82
CA LEU A 157 -9.57 -0.73 -5.85
C LEU A 157 -10.07 0.43 -5.00
N MET A 158 -10.88 1.30 -5.59
CA MET A 158 -11.47 2.44 -4.91
C MET A 158 -12.98 2.34 -5.02
N PHE A 159 -13.67 2.28 -3.88
CA PHE A 159 -15.12 2.25 -3.86
C PHE A 159 -15.67 2.99 -2.64
N SER A 160 -16.78 3.69 -2.89
CA SER A 160 -17.56 4.44 -1.89
C SER A 160 -18.92 3.81 -1.63
N VAL A 161 -19.27 2.75 -2.38
CA VAL A 161 -20.52 1.99 -2.25
C VAL A 161 -20.27 0.76 -1.37
N ASP A 162 -21.23 0.49 -0.49
CA ASP A 162 -21.20 -0.57 0.50
C ASP A 162 -22.53 -1.36 0.46
N PRO A 163 -22.50 -2.68 0.19
CA PRO A 163 -21.32 -3.48 -0.14
C PRO A 163 -20.77 -3.13 -1.54
N PRO A 164 -19.47 -3.34 -1.79
CA PRO A 164 -18.93 -3.19 -3.13
C PRO A 164 -19.61 -4.16 -4.10
N ASN A 165 -19.80 -3.76 -5.36
CA ASN A 165 -20.35 -4.64 -6.39
C ASN A 165 -19.31 -5.72 -6.76
N PRO A 166 -19.58 -7.01 -6.48
CA PRO A 166 -18.60 -8.07 -6.73
C PRO A 166 -18.21 -8.20 -8.21
N GLN A 167 -19.07 -7.76 -9.14
CA GLN A 167 -18.78 -7.81 -10.58
C GLN A 167 -17.68 -6.84 -11.02
N ASP A 168 -17.36 -5.84 -10.20
CA ASP A 168 -16.29 -4.89 -10.47
C ASP A 168 -14.90 -5.51 -10.19
N PHE A 169 -14.86 -6.67 -9.52
CA PHE A 169 -13.63 -7.34 -9.12
C PHE A 169 -13.25 -8.52 -10.02
N PRO A 170 -11.94 -8.75 -10.27
CA PRO A 170 -11.46 -9.97 -10.89
C PRO A 170 -11.93 -11.18 -10.12
N ILE A 171 -12.33 -12.23 -10.85
CA ILE A 171 -12.86 -13.48 -10.25
C ILE A 171 -11.91 -14.03 -9.18
N ILE A 172 -10.59 -13.93 -9.39
CA ILE A 172 -9.56 -14.45 -8.48
C ILE A 172 -9.47 -13.70 -7.13
N LEU A 173 -10.04 -12.49 -7.03
CA LEU A 173 -10.03 -11.66 -5.83
C LEU A 173 -11.43 -11.40 -5.27
N ARG A 174 -12.48 -11.68 -6.03
CA ARG A 174 -13.83 -11.19 -5.80
C ARG A 174 -14.35 -11.47 -4.39
N ASP A 175 -14.39 -12.75 -4.00
CA ASP A 175 -15.03 -13.15 -2.76
C ASP A 175 -14.22 -12.69 -1.54
N ILE A 176 -12.89 -12.82 -1.61
CA ILE A 176 -12.01 -12.39 -0.53
C ILE A 176 -11.99 -10.87 -0.35
N LEU A 177 -12.06 -10.08 -1.43
CA LEU A 177 -12.11 -8.62 -1.35
C LEU A 177 -13.36 -8.13 -0.65
N VAL A 178 -14.52 -8.74 -0.93
CA VAL A 178 -15.78 -8.39 -0.26
C VAL A 178 -15.64 -8.63 1.24
N GLU A 179 -15.23 -9.83 1.65
CA GLU A 179 -15.08 -10.15 3.07
C GLU A 179 -14.01 -9.28 3.75
N TYR A 180 -12.83 -9.15 3.16
CA TYR A 180 -11.76 -8.31 3.70
C TYR A 180 -12.20 -6.85 3.83
N SER A 181 -12.91 -6.30 2.85
CA SER A 181 -13.40 -4.92 2.87
C SER A 181 -14.39 -4.66 4.01
N ASN A 182 -15.30 -5.60 4.28
CA ASN A 182 -16.25 -5.51 5.38
C ASN A 182 -15.53 -5.51 6.73
N GLN A 183 -14.56 -6.41 6.89
CA GLN A 183 -13.76 -6.51 8.12
C GLN A 183 -12.91 -5.25 8.35
N THR A 184 -12.19 -4.77 7.35
CA THR A 184 -11.38 -3.54 7.45
C THR A 184 -12.24 -2.31 7.72
N ARG A 185 -13.41 -2.19 7.09
CA ARG A 185 -14.34 -1.08 7.31
C ARG A 185 -14.83 -1.02 8.75
N ARG A 186 -15.18 -2.18 9.35
CA ARG A 186 -15.55 -2.26 10.76
C ARG A 186 -14.45 -1.74 11.69
N ILE A 187 -13.19 -2.08 11.40
CA ILE A 187 -12.04 -1.54 12.15
C ILE A 187 -11.87 -0.04 11.92
N GLY A 188 -12.01 0.43 10.68
CA GLY A 188 -11.95 1.86 10.36
C GLY A 188 -12.97 2.68 11.14
N ILE A 189 -14.22 2.22 11.20
CA ILE A 189 -15.30 2.85 11.99
C ILE A 189 -14.89 2.96 13.47
N LEU A 190 -14.41 1.85 14.06
CA LEU A 190 -13.97 1.84 15.46
C LEU A 190 -12.80 2.80 15.70
N LEU A 191 -11.81 2.83 14.82
CA LEU A 191 -10.67 3.75 14.94
C LEU A 191 -11.12 5.21 14.84
N PHE A 192 -12.08 5.52 13.97
CA PHE A 192 -12.67 6.86 13.89
C PHE A 192 -13.44 7.24 15.17
N GLU A 193 -14.10 6.29 15.83
CA GLU A 193 -14.71 6.58 17.13
C GLU A 193 -13.68 6.91 18.19
N LEU A 194 -12.63 6.09 18.30
CA LEU A 194 -11.54 6.29 19.26
C LEU A 194 -10.84 7.64 19.02
N LEU A 195 -10.55 7.97 17.76
CA LEU A 195 -9.95 9.27 17.39
C LEU A 195 -10.88 10.44 17.69
N SER A 196 -12.19 10.29 17.49
CA SER A 196 -13.16 11.33 17.88
C SER A 196 -13.09 11.59 19.39
N GLU A 197 -13.03 10.55 20.21
CA GLU A 197 -12.87 10.67 21.67
C GLU A 197 -11.53 11.26 22.09
N VAL A 198 -10.43 10.90 21.41
CA VAL A 198 -9.12 11.54 21.62
C VAL A 198 -9.23 13.05 21.44
N LEU A 199 -10.00 13.52 20.45
CA LEU A 199 -10.23 14.95 20.20
C LEU A 199 -11.28 15.58 21.11
N GLY A 200 -11.87 14.82 22.05
CA GLY A 200 -12.94 15.29 22.93
C GLY A 200 -14.27 15.52 22.21
N LEU A 201 -14.46 14.90 21.03
CA LEU A 201 -15.67 14.97 20.23
C LEU A 201 -16.63 13.82 20.59
N ASN A 202 -17.85 13.89 20.06
CA ASN A 202 -18.77 12.75 20.10
C ASN A 202 -18.12 11.56 19.38
N PRO A 203 -18.14 10.32 19.90
CA PRO A 203 -17.58 9.15 19.24
C PRO A 203 -18.04 8.97 17.78
N ASP A 204 -19.27 9.37 17.45
CA ASP A 204 -19.80 9.27 16.09
C ASP A 204 -19.36 10.41 15.17
N HIS A 205 -18.54 11.37 15.62
CA HIS A 205 -18.25 12.59 14.85
C HIS A 205 -17.70 12.31 13.45
N PHE A 206 -16.60 11.56 13.34
CA PHE A 206 -15.99 11.24 12.03
C PHE A 206 -16.86 10.31 11.18
N ASN A 207 -17.54 9.36 11.81
CA ASN A 207 -18.43 8.45 11.09
C ASN A 207 -19.66 9.19 10.55
N GLY A 208 -20.25 10.08 11.33
CA GLY A 208 -21.40 10.90 10.97
C GLY A 208 -21.13 11.95 9.88
N ILE A 209 -19.85 12.26 9.60
CA ILE A 209 -19.44 13.07 8.43
C ILE A 209 -18.88 12.21 7.28
N ASP A 210 -19.22 10.92 7.25
CA ASP A 210 -18.88 9.97 6.20
C ASP A 210 -17.37 9.67 6.04
N CYS A 211 -16.50 9.91 7.04
CA CYS A 211 -15.06 9.62 6.93
C CYS A 211 -14.76 8.12 6.67
N ALA A 212 -15.62 7.21 7.15
CA ALA A 212 -15.48 5.77 6.95
C ALA A 212 -16.10 5.26 5.63
N LYS A 213 -16.71 6.13 4.82
CA LYS A 213 -17.50 5.72 3.64
C LYS A 213 -16.62 5.28 2.48
N GLY A 214 -15.53 6.01 2.23
CA GLY A 214 -14.57 5.69 1.20
C GLY A 214 -13.61 4.58 1.65
N LEU A 215 -13.38 3.60 0.80
CA LEU A 215 -12.36 2.58 1.02
C LEU A 215 -11.48 2.43 -0.23
N ALA A 216 -10.18 2.44 0.00
CA ALA A 216 -9.17 2.11 -1.00
C ALA A 216 -8.37 0.90 -0.53
N ILE A 217 -8.31 -0.14 -1.37
CA ILE A 217 -7.50 -1.33 -1.11
C ILE A 217 -6.40 -1.38 -2.16
N LEU A 218 -5.15 -1.44 -1.70
CA LEU A 218 -3.97 -1.53 -2.56
C LEU A 218 -3.29 -2.89 -2.34
N GLY A 219 -3.27 -3.71 -3.38
CA GLY A 219 -2.52 -4.96 -3.40
C GLY A 219 -1.12 -4.72 -3.97
N ASN A 220 -0.20 -4.38 -3.09
CA ASN A 220 1.20 -4.13 -3.43
C ASN A 220 1.98 -5.44 -3.59
N TYR A 221 2.84 -5.50 -4.60
CA TYR A 221 3.71 -6.62 -4.89
C TYR A 221 5.12 -6.13 -5.15
N TYR A 222 6.08 -6.66 -4.40
CA TYR A 222 7.49 -6.28 -4.44
C TYR A 222 8.30 -7.51 -4.89
N PRO A 223 8.51 -7.69 -6.21
CA PRO A 223 9.37 -8.75 -6.72
C PRO A 223 10.80 -8.62 -6.17
N ALA A 224 11.57 -9.72 -6.19
CA ALA A 224 12.98 -9.65 -5.85
C ALA A 224 13.71 -8.63 -6.74
N CYS A 225 14.45 -7.70 -6.11
CA CYS A 225 15.26 -6.71 -6.81
C CYS A 225 16.69 -7.25 -6.98
N PRO A 226 17.28 -7.23 -8.18
CA PRO A 226 18.67 -7.67 -8.37
C PRO A 226 19.71 -6.69 -7.82
N GLN A 227 19.30 -5.44 -7.52
CA GLN A 227 20.17 -4.36 -7.01
C GLN A 227 19.44 -3.53 -5.93
N PRO A 228 19.08 -4.15 -4.78
CA PRO A 228 18.28 -3.49 -3.74
C PRO A 228 18.94 -2.22 -3.18
N GLU A 229 20.27 -2.18 -3.09
CA GLU A 229 21.03 -0.99 -2.66
C GLU A 229 20.88 0.20 -3.60
N SER A 230 20.51 -0.03 -4.86
CA SER A 230 20.24 1.05 -5.83
C SER A 230 18.79 1.55 -5.79
N GLU A 231 17.88 0.77 -5.18
CA GLU A 231 16.50 1.17 -4.90
C GLU A 231 16.39 1.90 -3.55
N GLN A 232 17.31 1.61 -2.62
CA GLN A 232 17.26 2.18 -1.29
C GLN A 232 17.80 3.61 -1.27
N VAL A 233 17.00 4.43 -0.60
CA VAL A 233 17.43 5.65 0.04
C VAL A 233 18.00 5.20 1.38
N ASP A 234 19.32 5.07 1.48
CA ASP A 234 20.00 4.77 2.76
C ASP A 234 19.65 5.79 3.83
#